data_AF-A0A3D4P439-F1
#
_entry.id   AF-A0A3D4P439-F1
#
_cell.length_a   1.000
_cell.length_b   1.000
_cell.length_c   1.000
_cell.angle_alpha   90.00
_cell.angle_beta   90.00
_cell.angle_gamma   90.00
#
_symmetry.space_group_name_H-M   'P 1'
#
loop_
_entity.id
_entity.type
_entity.pdbx_description
1 polymer ?
#
loop_
_entity_poly.entity_id
_entity_poly.type
_entity_poly.pdbx_seq_one_letter_code
_entity_poly.pdbx_strand_id
1 'polypeptide(L)'
;MIKKIEEMDFYELLNLRLDASPKDIENAYLLAVATYHQEGMASYGVLGDVERGLILDKVEEAFQTLRDPAKKKAYDPLVLPG
;
A
#
# COMPACT_ATOMS: atom_id res chain seq x y z
N MET A 1 -2.13 15.00 12.36
CA MET A 1 -2.52 13.65 12.79
C MET A 1 -1.98 12.67 11.76
N ILE A 2 -1.37 11.56 12.18
CA ILE A 2 -0.91 10.51 11.27
C ILE A 2 -2.17 9.71 10.87
N LYS A 3 -2.45 9.56 9.57
CA LYS A 3 -3.55 8.69 9.09
C LYS A 3 -3.29 7.25 9.51
N LYS A 4 -4.34 6.51 9.88
CA LYS A 4 -4.23 5.05 10.05
C LYS A 4 -4.02 4.40 8.68
N ILE A 5 -3.34 3.25 8.66
CA ILE A 5 -3.11 2.46 7.44
C ILE A 5 -4.44 2.09 6.76
N GLU A 6 -5.49 1.85 7.55
CA GLU A 6 -6.86 1.60 7.08
C GLU A 6 -7.44 2.78 6.28
N GLU A 7 -7.03 4.01 6.57
CA GLU A 7 -7.52 5.25 5.94
C GLU A 7 -6.67 5.70 4.75
N MET A 8 -5.52 5.05 4.52
CA MET A 8 -4.63 5.35 3.40
C MET A 8 -5.21 4.85 2.08
N ASP A 9 -5.08 5.64 1.01
CA ASP A 9 -5.28 5.16 -0.35
C ASP A 9 -4.13 4.24 -0.81
N PHE A 10 -4.24 3.65 -2.00
CA PHE A 10 -3.24 2.70 -2.51
C PHE A 10 -1.88 3.33 -2.82
N TYR A 11 -1.84 4.62 -3.16
CA TYR A 11 -0.59 5.35 -3.37
C TYR A 11 0.05 5.69 -2.04
N GLU A 12 -0.72 6.19 -1.07
CA GLU A 12 -0.27 6.45 0.29
C GLU A 12 0.27 5.17 0.96
N LEU A 13 -0.46 4.06 0.83
CA LEU A 13 -0.10 2.77 1.42
C LEU A 13 1.23 2.22 0.89
N LEU A 14 1.46 2.35 -0.40
CA LEU A 14 2.71 1.92 -1.05
C LEU A 14 3.77 3.03 -1.07
N ASN A 15 3.50 4.19 -0.47
CA ASN A 15 4.38 5.35 -0.47
C ASN A 15 4.82 5.76 -1.89
N LEU A 16 3.85 5.82 -2.81
CA LEU A 16 4.03 6.12 -4.22
C LEU A 16 3.45 7.49 -4.57
N ARG A 17 3.99 8.06 -5.65
CA ARG A 17 3.36 9.19 -6.35
C ARG A 17 2.39 8.68 -7.42
N LEU A 18 1.45 9.52 -7.82
CA LEU A 18 0.46 9.21 -8.87
C LEU A 18 1.09 8.93 -10.25
N ASP A 19 2.29 9.49 -10.49
CA ASP A 19 3.11 9.32 -11.67
C ASP A 19 4.10 8.15 -11.57
N ALA A 20 4.00 7.30 -10.54
CA ALA A 20 4.85 6.14 -10.34
C ALA A 20 4.86 5.20 -11.56
N SER A 21 6.05 4.74 -11.93
CA SER A 21 6.19 3.77 -13.00
C SER A 21 5.81 2.35 -12.55
N PRO A 22 5.55 1.41 -13.48
CA PRO A 22 5.31 0.00 -13.12
C PRO A 22 6.41 -0.60 -12.24
N LYS A 23 7.66 -0.20 -12.48
CA LYS A 23 8.82 -0.65 -11.68
C LYS A 23 8.79 -0.09 -10.26
N ASP A 24 8.36 1.17 -10.09
CA ASP A 24 8.21 1.77 -8.76
C ASP A 24 7.10 1.06 -7.96
N ILE A 25 6.00 0.71 -8.63
CA ILE A 25 4.90 -0.06 -8.04
C ILE A 25 5.38 -1.43 -7.55
N GLU A 26 6.14 -2.16 -8.38
CA GLU A 26 6.72 -3.46 -7.98
C GLU A 26 7.69 -3.33 -6.81
N ASN A 27 8.60 -2.35 -6.84
CA ASN A 27 9.56 -2.13 -5.76
C ASN A 27 8.86 -1.77 -4.44
N ALA A 28 7.83 -0.92 -4.51
CA ALA A 28 7.06 -0.50 -3.35
C ALA A 28 6.28 -1.67 -2.72
N TYR A 29 5.69 -2.53 -3.54
CA TYR A 29 5.04 -3.76 -3.07
C TYR A 29 6.04 -4.66 -2.32
N LEU A 30 7.20 -4.94 -2.92
CA LEU A 30 8.22 -5.79 -2.28
C LEU A 30 8.71 -5.21 -0.94
N LEU A 31 8.89 -3.89 -0.87
CA LEU A 31 9.28 -3.20 0.35
C LEU A 31 8.20 -3.28 1.43
N ALA A 32 6.93 -3.06 1.05
CA ALA A 32 5.80 -3.17 1.97
C ALA A 32 5.67 -4.58 2.54
N VAL A 33 5.70 -5.61 1.67
CA VAL A 33 5.68 -7.02 2.08
C VAL A 33 6.83 -7.31 3.05
N ALA A 34 8.06 -6.92 2.72
CA ALA A 34 9.21 -7.14 3.60
C ALA A 34 9.06 -6.45 4.97
N THR A 35 8.46 -5.26 5.00
CA THR A 35 8.23 -4.47 6.22
C THR A 35 7.22 -5.14 7.15
N TYR A 36 6.16 -5.76 6.61
CA TYR A 36 5.09 -6.38 7.39
C TYR A 36 5.28 -7.89 7.61
N HIS A 37 6.11 -8.57 6.80
CA HIS A 37 6.47 -9.99 6.98
C HIS A 37 7.60 -10.23 7.98
N GLN A 38 8.59 -9.34 8.06
CA GLN A 38 9.59 -9.45 9.12
C GLN A 38 8.94 -9.08 10.44
N GLU A 39 9.39 -9.70 11.54
CA GLU A 39 9.20 -9.16 12.89
C GLU A 39 9.87 -7.78 12.93
N GLY A 40 9.20 -6.76 12.36
CA GLY A 40 9.72 -5.43 12.08
C GLY A 40 9.96 -4.71 13.39
N MET A 41 11.06 -5.06 14.03
CA MET A 41 11.60 -4.42 15.21
C MET A 41 11.68 -2.91 14.94
N ALA A 42 11.05 -2.16 15.84
CA ALA A 42 11.25 -0.73 16.10
C ALA A 42 10.29 0.32 15.51
N SER A 43 9.16 -0.02 14.87
CA SER A 43 8.14 1.03 14.56
C SER A 43 6.67 0.60 14.65
N TYR A 44 6.38 -0.69 14.43
CA TYR A 44 5.01 -1.22 14.39
C TYR A 44 4.65 -2.14 15.56
N GLY A 45 5.44 -2.07 16.66
CA GLY A 45 5.41 -2.98 17.80
C GLY A 45 4.12 -3.04 18.63
N VAL A 46 2.99 -2.57 18.11
CA VAL A 46 1.66 -2.60 18.74
C VAL A 46 0.64 -3.39 17.93
N LEU A 47 0.94 -3.80 16.69
CA LEU A 47 -0.02 -4.54 15.87
C LEU A 47 -0.01 -6.04 16.21
N GLY A 48 -1.19 -6.62 16.42
CA GLY A 48 -1.37 -8.06 16.55
C GLY A 48 -1.23 -8.80 15.21
N ASP A 49 -1.14 -10.13 15.24
CA ASP A 49 -1.05 -10.97 14.02
C ASP A 49 -2.23 -10.75 13.06
N VAL A 50 -3.43 -10.52 13.59
CA VAL A 50 -4.63 -10.27 12.80
C VAL A 50 -4.54 -8.94 12.05
N GLU A 51 -4.08 -7.88 12.72
CA GLU A 51 -3.93 -6.56 12.10
C GLU A 51 -2.84 -6.56 11.03
N ARG A 52 -1.75 -7.31 11.25
CA ARG A 52 -0.72 -7.55 10.22
C ARG A 52 -1.30 -8.19 8.96
N GLY A 53 -2.12 -9.23 9.13
CA GLY A 53 -2.78 -9.90 8.01
C GLY A 53 -3.63 -8.94 7.19
N LEU A 54 -4.46 -8.12 7.85
CA LEU A 54 -5.30 -7.11 7.17
C LEU A 54 -4.48 -6.08 6.40
N ILE A 55 -3.32 -5.68 6.92
CA ILE A 55 -2.43 -4.74 6.23
C ILE A 55 -1.81 -5.41 4.99
N LEU A 56 -1.34 -6.65 5.11
CA LEU A 56 -0.79 -7.40 3.98
C LEU A 56 -1.84 -7.62 2.88
N ASP A 57 -3.08 -7.94 3.24
CA ASP A 57 -4.19 -8.07 2.30
C ASP A 57 -4.44 -6.75 1.55
N LYS A 58 -4.41 -5.61 2.27
CA LYS A 58 -4.57 -4.29 1.66
C LYS A 58 -3.39 -3.90 0.76
N VAL A 59 -2.17 -4.29 1.12
CA VAL A 59 -0.95 -4.10 0.31
C VAL A 59 -1.04 -4.90 -0.99
N GLU A 60 -1.53 -6.14 -0.93
CA GLU A 60 -1.77 -6.97 -2.11
C GLU A 60 -2.84 -6.34 -3.03
N GLU A 61 -3.96 -5.89 -2.46
CA GLU A 61 -5.02 -5.22 -3.22
C GLU A 61 -4.51 -3.95 -3.92
N ALA A 62 -3.73 -3.13 -3.21
CA ALA A 62 -3.13 -1.93 -3.76
C ALA A 62 -2.21 -2.26 -4.94
N PHE A 63 -1.33 -3.25 -4.78
CA PHE A 63 -0.43 -3.69 -5.84
C PHE A 63 -1.19 -4.19 -7.07
N GLN A 64 -2.18 -5.08 -6.88
CA GLN A 64 -2.98 -5.65 -7.95
C GLN A 64 -3.81 -4.61 -8.70
N THR A 65 -4.22 -3.54 -8.03
CA THR A 65 -4.95 -2.42 -8.64
C THR A 65 -4.02 -1.51 -9.43
N LEU A 66 -2.88 -1.11 -8.84
CA LEU A 66 -1.99 -0.13 -9.46
C LEU A 66 -1.14 -0.71 -10.59
N ARG A 67 -0.79 -2.01 -10.54
CA ARG A 67 -0.01 -2.68 -11.60
C ARG A 67 -0.79 -2.90 -12.90
N ASP A 68 -2.12 -2.96 -12.83
CA ASP A 68 -3.00 -3.16 -13.98
C ASP A 68 -3.44 -1.79 -14.51
N PRO A 69 -3.04 -1.40 -15.74
CA PRO A 69 -3.38 -0.09 -16.29
C PRO A 69 -4.88 0.21 -16.36
N ALA A 70 -5.72 -0.82 -16.56
CA ALA A 70 -7.16 -0.65 -16.63
C ALA A 70 -7.76 -0.41 -15.23
N LYS A 71 -7.31 -1.15 -14.23
CA LYS A 71 -7.74 -0.97 -12.84
C LYS A 71 -7.23 0.35 -12.26
N LYS A 72 -5.96 0.71 -12.49
CA LYS A 72 -5.38 1.99 -12.09
C LYS A 72 -6.19 3.16 -12.67
N LYS A 73 -6.53 3.11 -13.95
CA LYS A 73 -7.34 4.16 -14.60
C LYS A 73 -8.74 4.31 -14.00
N ALA A 74 -9.34 3.21 -13.52
CA ALA A 74 -10.63 3.24 -12.83
C ALA A 74 -10.51 3.72 -11.37
N TYR A 75 -9.36 3.47 -10.73
CA TYR A 75 -9.09 3.83 -9.35
C TYR A 75 -8.68 5.30 -9.18
N ASP A 76 -7.83 5.84 -10.07
CA ASP A 76 -7.28 7.19 -9.97
C ASP A 76 -8.35 8.27 -9.70
N PRO A 77 -9.51 8.31 -10.37
CA PRO A 77 -10.55 9.30 -10.11
C PRO A 77 -11.19 9.24 -8.71
N LEU A 78 -11.06 8.12 -7.98
CA LEU A 78 -11.64 7.94 -6.65
C LEU A 78 -10.80 8.57 -5.54
N VAL A 79 -9.52 8.82 -5.82
CA VAL A 79 -8.52 9.24 -4.81
C VAL A 79 -7.82 10.54 -5.16
N LEU A 80 -7.92 10.99 -6.42
CA LEU A 80 -7.46 12.31 -6.83
C LEU A 80 -8.41 13.40 -6.29
N PRO A 81 -7.90 14.41 -5.56
CA PRO A 81 -8.67 15.63 -5.36
C PRO A 81 -8.91 16.26 -6.74
N GLY A 82 -10.19 16.51 -7.07
CA GLY A 82 -10.62 17.16 -8.31
C GLY A 82 -10.11 18.59 -8.46
#